data_AF-A0AA95N6K6-F1
#
_entry.id   AF-A0AA95N6K6-F1
#
_cell.length_a   1.000
_cell.length_b   1.000
_cell.length_c   1.000
_cell.angle_alpha   90.00
_cell.angle_beta   90.00
_cell.angle_gamma   90.00
#
_symmetry.space_group_name_H-M   'P 1'
#
loop_
_entity.id
_entity.type
_entity.pdbx_description
1 polymer ?
#
loop_
_entity_poly.entity_id
_entity_poly.type
_entity_poly.pdbx_seq_one_letter_code
_entity_poly.pdbx_strand_id
1 'polypeptide(L)'
;MNKIEVISRRILGWKLNRWYDPEKGGFIYDFNPHENLEHALLIVERLKNLGYTYTEKGNYEVCFNEVCEAGKTLPEAITNAAFSLADNSTIADEWL
;
A
#
# COMPACT_ATOMS: atom_id res chain seq x y z
N MET A 1 -9.52 -6.52 10.48
CA MET A 1 -9.72 -5.72 9.24
C MET A 1 -9.10 -6.51 8.10
N ASN A 2 -9.67 -6.46 6.90
CA ASN A 2 -9.03 -7.04 5.71
C ASN A 2 -7.73 -6.26 5.40
N LYS A 3 -6.69 -6.90 4.83
CA LYS A 3 -5.45 -6.23 4.39
C LYS A 3 -5.74 -4.96 3.61
N ILE A 4 -6.69 -5.03 2.68
CA ILE A 4 -7.10 -3.89 1.84
C ILE A 4 -7.64 -2.75 2.70
N GLU A 5 -8.49 -3.04 3.69
CA GLU A 5 -9.00 -1.99 4.57
C GLU A 5 -7.91 -1.34 5.43
N VAL A 6 -6.94 -2.12 5.90
CA VAL A 6 -5.82 -1.60 6.69
C VAL A 6 -4.97 -0.66 5.84
N ILE A 7 -4.59 -1.09 4.64
CA ILE A 7 -3.82 -0.27 3.69
C ILE A 7 -4.59 0.99 3.31
N SER A 8 -5.86 0.86 2.91
CA SER A 8 -6.67 1.99 2.48
C SER A 8 -6.82 3.05 3.56
N ARG A 9 -6.98 2.64 4.83
CA ARG A 9 -7.14 3.60 5.93
C ARG A 9 -5.81 4.18 6.41
N ARG A 10 -4.80 3.33 6.60
CA ARG A 10 -3.54 3.72 7.27
C ARG A 10 -2.49 4.31 6.33
N ILE A 11 -2.47 3.89 5.06
CA ILE A 11 -1.48 4.37 4.08
C ILE A 11 -2.14 5.40 3.15
N LEU A 12 -3.27 5.06 2.56
CA LEU A 12 -3.93 5.90 1.55
C LEU A 12 -4.79 7.00 2.17
N GLY A 13 -5.13 6.92 3.47
CA GLY A 13 -5.98 7.90 4.16
C GLY A 13 -7.43 7.92 3.67
N TRP A 14 -7.87 6.86 2.99
CA TRP A 14 -9.23 6.76 2.46
C TRP A 14 -10.22 6.38 3.55
N LYS A 15 -11.37 7.06 3.56
CA LYS A 15 -12.50 6.72 4.42
C LYS A 15 -13.37 5.66 3.73
N LEU A 16 -14.02 4.81 4.53
CA LEU A 16 -15.02 3.83 4.07
C LEU A 16 -15.95 4.48 3.03
N ASN A 17 -16.10 3.83 1.87
CA ASN A 17 -16.94 4.24 0.73
C ASN A 17 -16.49 5.49 -0.04
N ARG A 18 -15.24 5.98 0.13
CA ARG A 18 -14.62 6.99 -0.74
C ARG A 18 -13.18 6.62 -1.05
N TRP A 19 -12.98 5.79 -2.07
CA TRP A 19 -11.67 5.52 -2.65
C TRP A 19 -11.37 6.62 -3.66
N TYR A 20 -11.27 7.85 -3.16
CA TYR A 20 -10.94 9.01 -3.97
C TYR A 20 -9.43 9.19 -3.89
N ASP A 21 -8.77 9.08 -5.04
CA ASP A 21 -7.37 9.43 -5.16
C ASP A 21 -7.27 10.94 -5.43
N PRO A 22 -6.86 11.76 -4.45
CA PRO A 22 -6.74 13.20 -4.64
C PRO A 22 -5.56 13.57 -5.55
N GLU A 23 -4.59 12.68 -5.76
CA GLU A 23 -3.44 12.90 -6.64
C GLU A 23 -3.82 12.64 -8.11
N LYS A 24 -4.71 11.67 -8.38
CA LYS A 24 -5.17 11.33 -9.75
C LYS A 24 -6.54 11.92 -10.12
N GLY A 25 -7.27 12.51 -9.18
CA GLY A 25 -8.54 13.19 -9.44
C GLY A 25 -9.68 12.24 -9.85
N GLY A 26 -9.73 11.02 -9.29
CA GLY A 26 -10.70 10.00 -9.68
C GLY A 26 -11.14 9.08 -8.55
N PHE A 27 -12.29 8.42 -8.74
CA PHE A 27 -12.76 7.34 -7.88
C PHE A 27 -12.19 6.02 -8.38
N ILE A 28 -11.54 5.27 -7.50
CA ILE A 28 -11.15 3.89 -7.77
C ILE A 28 -12.32 3.04 -7.30
N TYR A 29 -12.92 2.29 -8.23
CA TYR A 29 -13.88 1.24 -7.90
C TYR A 29 -13.13 -0.10 -7.93
N ASP A 30 -13.48 -1.01 -7.03
CA ASP A 30 -12.82 -2.32 -6.85
C ASP A 30 -11.29 -2.29 -6.65
N PHE A 31 -10.81 -1.48 -5.68
CA PHE A 31 -9.40 -1.44 -5.27
C PHE A 31 -8.91 -2.83 -4.83
N ASN A 32 -8.23 -3.50 -5.76
CA ASN A 32 -7.64 -4.83 -5.60
C ASN A 32 -6.13 -4.79 -5.92
N PRO A 33 -5.29 -4.27 -5.02
CA PRO A 33 -3.84 -4.21 -5.21
C PRO A 33 -3.15 -5.59 -5.19
N HIS A 34 -3.84 -6.64 -4.76
CA HIS A 34 -3.29 -8.01 -4.74
C HIS A 34 -3.14 -8.58 -6.14
N GLU A 35 -4.05 -8.23 -7.05
CA GLU A 35 -4.08 -8.75 -8.42
C GLU A 35 -3.82 -7.68 -9.48
N ASN A 36 -4.11 -6.41 -9.17
CA ASN A 36 -3.92 -5.30 -10.10
C ASN A 36 -2.65 -4.50 -9.76
N LEU A 37 -1.70 -4.50 -10.69
CA LEU A 37 -0.43 -3.78 -10.54
C LEU A 37 -0.62 -2.27 -10.45
N GLU A 38 -1.53 -1.67 -11.21
CA GLU A 38 -1.78 -0.21 -11.13
C GLU A 38 -2.26 0.17 -9.74
N HIS A 39 -3.13 -0.64 -9.14
CA HIS A 39 -3.58 -0.45 -7.77
C HIS A 39 -2.45 -0.64 -6.75
N ALA A 40 -1.59 -1.63 -6.93
CA ALA A 40 -0.43 -1.82 -6.07
C ALA A 40 0.54 -0.64 -6.14
N LEU A 41 0.76 -0.08 -7.34
CA LEU A 41 1.65 1.05 -7.54
C LEU A 41 1.15 2.33 -6.87
N LEU A 42 -0.16 2.53 -6.69
CA LEU A 42 -0.68 3.63 -5.87
C LEU A 42 -0.16 3.60 -4.44
N ILE A 43 -0.03 2.41 -3.87
CA ILE A 43 0.53 2.23 -2.53
C ILE A 43 2.00 2.63 -2.53
N VAL A 44 2.75 2.23 -3.57
CA VAL A 44 4.16 2.59 -3.74
C VAL A 44 4.33 4.10 -3.85
N GLU A 45 3.54 4.75 -4.71
CA GLU A 45 3.55 6.20 -4.90
C GLU A 45 3.26 6.92 -3.57
N ARG A 46 2.22 6.49 -2.86
CA ARG A 46 1.86 7.08 -1.57
C ARG A 46 2.96 6.91 -0.53
N LEU A 47 3.52 5.72 -0.38
CA LEU A 47 4.59 5.47 0.59
C LEU A 47 5.87 6.25 0.25
N LYS A 48 6.20 6.43 -1.03
CA LYS A 48 7.30 7.31 -1.46
C LYS A 48 7.05 8.77 -1.07
N ASN A 49 5.83 9.27 -1.28
CA ASN A 49 5.44 10.63 -0.86
C ASN A 49 5.53 10.83 0.66
N LEU A 50 5.44 9.73 1.43
CA LEU A 50 5.59 9.71 2.88
C LEU A 50 7.04 9.48 3.34
N GLY A 51 8.00 9.41 2.42
CA GLY A 51 9.43 9.27 2.71
C GLY A 51 9.95 7.84 2.79
N TYR A 52 9.15 6.83 2.41
CA TYR A 52 9.62 5.44 2.35
C TYR A 52 10.40 5.17 1.06
N THR A 53 11.47 4.41 1.18
CA THR A 53 12.24 3.90 0.05
C THR A 53 11.65 2.57 -0.41
N TYR A 54 11.16 2.54 -1.65
CA TYR A 54 10.70 1.32 -2.29
C TYR A 54 11.84 0.65 -3.06
N THR A 55 12.07 -0.63 -2.79
CA THR A 55 13.05 -1.45 -3.51
C THR A 55 12.42 -2.76 -3.96
N GLU A 56 12.54 -3.07 -5.24
CA GLU A 56 12.22 -4.41 -5.78
C GLU A 56 13.46 -5.30 -5.67
N LYS A 57 13.27 -6.47 -5.09
CA LYS A 57 14.25 -7.55 -5.07
C LYS A 57 13.79 -8.68 -6.00
N GLY A 58 14.71 -9.57 -6.35
CA GLY A 58 14.37 -10.74 -7.15
C GLY A 58 13.30 -11.62 -6.50
N ASN A 59 12.64 -12.47 -7.29
CA ASN A 59 11.60 -13.41 -6.83
C ASN A 59 10.33 -12.78 -6.24
N TYR A 60 9.90 -11.61 -6.75
CA TYR A 60 8.72 -10.90 -6.23
C TYR A 60 8.83 -10.63 -4.72
N GLU A 61 10.03 -10.27 -4.25
CA GLU A 61 10.24 -9.69 -2.94
C GLU A 61 10.35 -8.17 -3.11
N VAL A 62 9.66 -7.42 -2.26
CA VAL A 62 9.74 -5.96 -2.26
C VAL A 62 9.92 -5.44 -0.85
N CYS A 63 10.58 -4.31 -0.74
CA CYS A 63 10.84 -3.67 0.54
C CYS A 63 10.36 -2.22 0.54
N PHE A 64 9.77 -1.81 1.66
CA PHE A 64 9.60 -0.42 2.05
C PHE A 64 10.50 -0.15 3.25
N ASN A 65 11.61 0.55 3.02
CA ASN A 65 12.74 0.63 3.96
C ASN A 65 13.21 -0.77 4.38
N GLU A 66 13.09 -1.11 5.67
CA GLU A 66 13.51 -2.38 6.25
C GLU A 66 12.41 -3.44 6.25
N VAL A 67 11.16 -3.06 5.94
CA VAL A 67 10.03 -3.99 5.88
C VAL A 67 9.99 -4.62 4.50
N CYS A 68 10.32 -5.91 4.43
CA CYS A 68 10.34 -6.67 3.19
C CYS A 68 9.33 -7.81 3.24
N GLU A 69 8.58 -8.01 2.15
CA GLU A 69 7.68 -9.15 2.00
C GLU A 69 7.74 -9.67 0.57
N ALA A 70 7.41 -10.96 0.42
CA ALA A 70 7.30 -11.61 -0.87
C ALA A 70 5.84 -11.86 -1.26
N GLY A 71 5.63 -12.05 -2.56
CA GLY A 71 4.35 -12.48 -3.14
C GLY A 71 4.56 -13.52 -4.23
N LYS A 72 3.46 -14.07 -4.77
CA LYS A 72 3.50 -14.88 -5.99
C LYS A 72 3.58 -14.00 -7.24
N THR A 73 3.20 -12.73 -7.10
CA THR A 73 3.26 -11.70 -8.13
C THR A 73 3.79 -10.40 -7.51
N LEU A 74 4.28 -9.48 -8.34
CA LEU A 74 4.71 -8.16 -7.90
C LEU A 74 3.59 -7.36 -7.16
N PRO A 75 2.33 -7.32 -7.65
CA PRO A 75 1.22 -6.67 -6.93
C PRO A 75 0.97 -7.26 -5.55
N GLU A 76 1.02 -8.60 -5.43
CA GLU A 76 0.88 -9.29 -4.14
C GLU A 76 2.03 -8.95 -3.19
N ALA A 77 3.27 -8.92 -3.69
CA ALA A 77 4.44 -8.57 -2.90
C ALA A 77 4.33 -7.14 -2.33
N ILE A 78 3.96 -6.18 -3.17
CA ILE A 78 3.71 -4.78 -2.77
C ILE A 78 2.63 -4.72 -1.70
N THR A 79 1.52 -5.41 -1.93
CA THR A 79 0.39 -5.44 -1.00
C THR A 79 0.77 -6.06 0.34
N ASN A 80 1.56 -7.14 0.33
CA ASN A 80 2.05 -7.79 1.54
C ASN A 80 2.97 -6.87 2.33
N ALA A 81 3.99 -6.27 1.68
CA ALA A 81 4.95 -5.40 2.34
C ALA A 81 4.27 -4.17 2.94
N ALA A 82 3.33 -3.57 2.20
CA ALA A 82 2.55 -2.44 2.66
C ALA A 82 1.63 -2.81 3.83
N PHE A 83 1.02 -4.00 3.80
CA PHE A 83 0.22 -4.48 4.93
C PHE A 83 1.10 -4.72 6.16
N SER A 84 2.23 -5.42 6.03
CA SER A 84 3.16 -5.67 7.14
C SER A 84 3.68 -4.37 7.73
N LEU A 85 3.91 -3.34 6.91
CA LEU A 85 4.18 -1.99 7.38
C LEU A 85 2.99 -1.49 8.18
N ALA A 86 1.81 -1.34 7.56
CA ALA A 86 0.64 -0.72 8.18
C ALA A 86 0.11 -1.45 9.43
N ASP A 87 0.29 -2.77 9.53
CA ASP A 87 -0.17 -3.60 10.65
C ASP A 87 0.81 -3.55 11.84
N ASN A 88 2.12 -3.60 11.58
CA ASN A 88 3.17 -3.53 12.62
C ASN A 88 3.53 -2.11 13.05
N SER A 89 3.31 -1.11 12.19
CA SER A 89 3.64 0.25 12.58
C SER A 89 2.60 0.75 13.58
N THR A 90 3.11 1.05 14.78
CA THR A 90 2.70 2.19 15.60
C THR A 90 2.82 3.47 14.77
N ILE A 91 2.11 3.56 13.64
CA ILE A 91 2.05 4.78 12.83
C ILE A 91 1.52 5.82 13.79
N ALA A 92 2.37 6.82 14.06
CA ALA A 92 2.10 7.85 15.04
C ALA A 92 0.67 8.38 14.86
N ASP A 93 -0.03 8.62 15.96
CA ASP A 93 -1.36 9.25 16.03
C ASP A 93 -1.47 10.55 15.19
N GLU A 94 -0.35 11.11 14.73
CA GLU A 94 -0.24 12.26 13.84
C GLU A 94 -0.88 12.07 12.44
N TRP A 95 -1.44 10.89 12.16
CA TRP A 95 -2.06 10.54 10.87
C TRP A 95 -3.59 10.45 10.91
N LEU A 96 -4.21 10.78 12.06
CA LEU A 96 -5.67 10.81 12.27
C LEU A 96 -6.31 12.18 11.99
#